data_AF-A0A7C1BTP6-F1
#
_entry.id   AF-A0A7C1BTP6-F1
#
_cell.length_a   1.000
_cell.length_b   1.000
_cell.length_c   1.000
_cell.angle_alpha   90.00
_cell.angle_beta   90.00
_cell.angle_gamma   90.00
#
_symmetry.space_group_name_H-M   'P 1'
#
loop_
_entity.id
_entity.type
_entity.pdbx_description
1 polymer ?
#
loop_
_entity_poly.entity_id
_entity_poly.type
_entity_poly.pdbx_seq_one_letter_code
_entity_poly.pdbx_strand_id
1 'polypeptide(L)'
;MLKVNIIFAFLLLFHSLGWGFFFLTPEEKAERYLNLALSQYREAIKKNPKDIKLIEKYKRILKAAIGEIPSKVEMAILYRQLGFEIASNHIIIELSISGREKAIGYLKEKIKKEKREREKIPLYEIALLLSPSDGWMWYEYGLLNLKLKNYQKCIESFEKAYELGVNEKNLYYNLAEIYRKKGNYKKAKFYAEKGIEKGDDILFHKILLSIYKDMGKKQLVKEEKEKIRNLIAKRTKKELPKKISKKEYIISPFTFLAVSKEKQTLYVYKFDGRSFNIIESHPCTTGKNSGNKREEGDGRTPEGTYLLISKIEGEKLPKKYGVAAFPLNYPDIIDKKANRRGDGIWLHGTYIKRPPYHSEGCIVLNNQDLLNITKYIKPKRTFIHISKRLEKISVKDVKEIKKFVLEWKNAWESLNLDRYLSFYDEEFYSRGMDKKEWAEYKRRVNKNKKYIRIEISDFQILPYGKTEFGDIWVCFFKQKYESNNFRDTINKILYLVRRKNLWKIIAEQIVI
;
A
#
# COMPACT_ATOMS: atom_id res chain seq x y z
N MET A 1 -16.37 -56.15 4.28
CA MET A 1 -15.13 -55.40 4.58
C MET A 1 -14.81 -54.24 3.61
N LEU A 2 -15.31 -54.20 2.36
CA LEU A 2 -14.99 -53.10 1.43
C LEU A 2 -15.67 -51.74 1.74
N LYS A 3 -16.84 -51.71 2.41
CA LYS A 3 -17.55 -50.45 2.72
C LYS A 3 -16.95 -49.66 3.89
N VAL A 4 -16.21 -50.30 4.78
CA VAL A 4 -15.64 -49.67 5.99
C VAL A 4 -14.35 -48.89 5.67
N ASN A 5 -13.60 -49.29 4.64
CA ASN A 5 -12.37 -48.60 4.23
C ASN A 5 -12.61 -47.29 3.45
N ILE A 6 -13.75 -47.14 2.78
CA ILE A 6 -14.10 -45.89 2.07
C ILE A 6 -14.47 -44.79 3.06
N ILE A 7 -15.17 -45.14 4.14
CA ILE A 7 -15.56 -44.20 5.19
C ILE A 7 -14.34 -43.71 5.97
N PHE A 8 -13.37 -44.61 6.24
CA PHE A 8 -12.12 -44.23 6.91
C PHE A 8 -11.21 -43.34 6.04
N ALA A 9 -11.14 -43.60 4.73
CA ALA A 9 -10.48 -42.70 3.78
C ALA A 9 -11.17 -41.33 3.69
N PHE A 10 -12.51 -41.30 3.73
CA PHE A 10 -13.30 -40.07 3.79
C PHE A 10 -13.09 -39.27 5.10
N LEU A 11 -12.93 -39.94 6.24
CA LEU A 11 -12.66 -39.32 7.54
C LEU A 11 -11.26 -38.68 7.63
N LEU A 12 -10.23 -39.34 7.07
CA LEU A 12 -8.88 -38.75 6.94
C LEU A 12 -8.85 -37.55 5.97
N LEU A 13 -9.72 -37.55 4.96
CA LEU A 13 -9.91 -36.43 4.03
C LEU A 13 -10.69 -35.27 4.68
N PHE A 14 -11.62 -35.56 5.59
CA PHE A 14 -12.37 -34.54 6.36
C PHE A 14 -11.48 -33.67 7.23
N HIS A 15 -10.46 -34.27 7.87
CA HIS A 15 -9.51 -33.53 8.70
C HIS A 15 -8.54 -32.66 7.89
N SER A 16 -8.32 -32.93 6.60
CA SER A 16 -7.37 -32.17 5.77
C SER A 16 -8.02 -31.11 4.88
N LEU A 17 -9.31 -31.26 4.51
CA LEU A 17 -9.95 -30.42 3.48
C LEU A 17 -10.97 -29.38 4.00
N GLY A 18 -11.43 -29.52 5.25
CA GLY A 18 -12.31 -28.56 5.95
C GLY A 18 -13.77 -28.56 5.50
N TRP A 19 -14.65 -27.91 6.29
CA TRP A 19 -16.11 -27.88 6.09
C TRP A 19 -16.57 -27.26 4.76
N GLY A 20 -15.75 -26.41 4.14
CA GLY A 20 -16.06 -25.81 2.84
C GLY A 20 -16.04 -26.79 1.65
N PHE A 21 -15.61 -28.04 1.86
CA PHE A 21 -15.46 -29.04 0.79
C PHE A 21 -16.80 -29.47 0.15
N PHE A 22 -17.90 -29.46 0.90
CA PHE A 22 -19.21 -29.90 0.40
C PHE A 22 -19.81 -28.94 -0.63
N PHE A 23 -19.49 -27.65 -0.53
CA PHE A 23 -19.99 -26.58 -1.40
C PHE A 23 -19.15 -26.39 -2.68
N LEU A 24 -18.08 -27.17 -2.85
CA LEU A 24 -17.24 -27.10 -4.05
C LEU A 24 -17.87 -27.82 -5.23
N THR A 25 -17.66 -27.26 -6.43
CA THR A 25 -18.04 -27.92 -7.68
C THR A 25 -17.26 -29.24 -7.86
N PRO A 26 -17.76 -30.19 -8.67
CA PRO A 26 -17.01 -31.41 -8.99
C PRO A 26 -15.60 -31.13 -9.54
N GLU A 27 -15.45 -30.06 -10.32
CA GLU A 27 -14.17 -29.60 -10.89
C GLU A 27 -13.22 -29.12 -9.78
N GLU A 28 -13.70 -28.30 -8.86
CA GLU A 28 -12.92 -27.81 -7.72
C GLU A 28 -12.50 -28.95 -6.78
N LYS A 29 -13.36 -29.96 -6.61
CA LYS A 29 -13.04 -31.18 -5.85
C LYS A 29 -11.94 -31.98 -6.56
N ALA A 30 -12.06 -32.19 -7.87
CA ALA A 30 -11.06 -32.90 -8.66
C ALA A 30 -9.69 -32.18 -8.62
N GLU A 31 -9.68 -30.85 -8.73
CA GLU A 31 -8.44 -30.05 -8.64
C GLU A 31 -7.80 -30.17 -7.24
N ARG A 32 -8.60 -30.14 -6.16
CA ARG A 32 -8.08 -30.36 -4.80
C ARG A 32 -7.49 -31.75 -4.61
N TYR A 33 -8.14 -32.80 -5.11
CA TYR A 33 -7.61 -34.17 -5.03
C TYR A 33 -6.31 -34.33 -5.81
N LEU A 34 -6.24 -33.75 -7.00
CA LEU A 34 -5.04 -33.77 -7.83
C LEU A 34 -3.88 -33.07 -7.14
N ASN A 35 -4.12 -31.89 -6.57
CA ASN A 35 -3.11 -31.14 -5.82
C ASN A 35 -2.62 -31.90 -4.57
N LEU A 36 -3.53 -32.55 -3.84
CA LEU A 36 -3.17 -33.38 -2.68
C LEU A 36 -2.32 -34.58 -3.10
N ALA A 37 -2.71 -35.28 -4.17
CA ALA A 37 -1.95 -36.41 -4.70
C ALA A 37 -0.55 -35.98 -5.13
N LEU A 38 -0.42 -34.91 -5.91
CA LEU A 38 0.88 -34.36 -6.32
C LEU A 38 1.76 -33.99 -5.12
N SER A 39 1.16 -33.40 -4.07
CA SER A 39 1.87 -33.09 -2.83
C SER A 39 2.38 -34.36 -2.12
N GLN A 40 1.56 -35.41 -2.04
CA GLN A 40 1.96 -36.68 -1.41
C GLN A 40 3.06 -37.38 -2.20
N TYR A 41 2.98 -37.40 -3.53
CA TYR A 41 4.06 -37.92 -4.37
C TYR A 41 5.36 -37.16 -4.15
N ARG A 42 5.31 -35.83 -4.10
CA ARG A 42 6.50 -34.99 -3.88
C ARG A 42 7.15 -35.30 -2.52
N GLU A 43 6.37 -35.45 -1.46
CA GLU A 43 6.88 -35.81 -0.14
C GLU A 43 7.43 -37.24 -0.10
N ALA A 44 6.79 -38.20 -0.78
CA ALA A 44 7.31 -39.56 -0.91
C ALA A 44 8.67 -39.58 -1.65
N ILE A 45 8.81 -38.80 -2.72
CA ILE A 45 10.08 -38.66 -3.45
C ILE A 45 11.16 -38.04 -2.56
N LYS A 46 10.84 -37.00 -1.76
CA LYS A 46 11.82 -36.43 -0.82
C LYS A 46 12.33 -37.44 0.20
N LYS A 47 11.47 -38.37 0.64
CA LYS A 47 11.86 -39.46 1.56
C LYS A 47 12.71 -40.53 0.88
N ASN A 48 12.43 -40.84 -0.39
CA ASN A 48 13.18 -41.82 -1.16
C ASN A 48 13.58 -41.29 -2.55
N PRO A 49 14.61 -40.41 -2.62
CA PRO A 49 14.92 -39.66 -3.83
C PRO A 49 15.58 -40.51 -4.94
N LYS A 50 15.93 -41.77 -4.66
CA LYS A 50 16.50 -42.72 -5.63
C LYS A 50 15.45 -43.66 -6.24
N ASP A 51 14.18 -43.57 -5.84
CA ASP A 51 13.11 -44.40 -6.41
C ASP A 51 12.69 -43.90 -7.79
N ILE A 52 13.32 -44.44 -8.83
CA ILE A 52 13.09 -44.06 -10.24
C ILE A 52 11.64 -44.32 -10.64
N LYS A 53 11.04 -45.44 -10.21
CA LYS A 53 9.65 -45.79 -10.57
C LYS A 53 8.67 -44.77 -10.01
N LEU A 54 8.88 -44.33 -8.77
CA LEU A 54 8.07 -43.29 -8.13
C LEU A 54 8.19 -41.95 -8.86
N ILE A 55 9.42 -41.56 -9.23
CA ILE A 55 9.72 -40.32 -9.95
C ILE A 55 9.08 -40.32 -11.35
N GLU A 56 9.16 -41.43 -12.10
CA GLU A 56 8.53 -41.56 -13.41
C GLU A 56 7.00 -41.48 -13.33
N LYS A 57 6.41 -42.14 -12.32
CA LYS A 57 4.96 -42.06 -12.08
C LYS A 57 4.54 -40.64 -11.76
N TYR A 58 5.27 -39.95 -10.89
CA TYR A 58 5.02 -38.54 -10.57
C TYR A 58 5.15 -37.65 -11.82
N LYS A 59 6.21 -37.82 -12.63
CA LYS A 59 6.42 -37.07 -13.87
C LYS A 59 5.23 -37.22 -14.84
N ARG A 60 4.70 -38.44 -15.01
CA ARG A 60 3.52 -38.70 -15.86
C ARG A 60 2.26 -37.98 -15.35
N ILE A 61 1.98 -38.08 -14.06
CA ILE A 61 0.79 -37.43 -13.46
C ILE A 61 0.93 -35.91 -13.54
N LEU A 62 2.12 -35.37 -13.24
CA LEU A 62 2.40 -33.96 -13.30
C LEU A 62 2.24 -33.40 -14.72
N LYS A 63 2.76 -34.11 -15.73
CA LYS A 63 2.57 -33.76 -17.14
C LYS A 63 1.08 -33.71 -17.54
N ALA A 64 0.29 -34.69 -17.11
CA ALA A 64 -1.15 -34.70 -17.38
C ALA A 64 -1.89 -33.56 -16.66
N ALA A 65 -1.44 -33.19 -15.45
CA ALA A 65 -2.07 -32.17 -14.63
C ALA A 65 -1.82 -30.74 -15.12
N ILE A 66 -0.57 -30.41 -15.45
CA ILE A 66 -0.15 -29.02 -15.69
C ILE A 66 0.49 -28.82 -17.07
N GLY A 67 0.52 -29.86 -17.90
CA GLY A 67 1.10 -29.82 -19.24
C GLY A 67 2.62 -30.05 -19.28
N GLU A 68 3.14 -30.23 -20.49
CA GLU A 68 4.53 -30.62 -20.75
C GLU A 68 5.54 -29.67 -20.11
N ILE A 69 5.52 -28.39 -20.51
CA ILE A 69 6.53 -27.41 -20.10
C ILE A 69 6.47 -27.13 -18.58
N PRO A 70 5.30 -26.85 -17.97
CA PRO A 70 5.22 -26.67 -16.52
C PRO A 70 5.67 -27.90 -15.74
N SER A 71 5.35 -29.11 -16.21
CA SER A 71 5.81 -30.34 -15.54
C SER A 71 7.32 -30.48 -15.55
N LYS A 72 7.99 -30.17 -16.67
CA LYS A 72 9.47 -30.14 -16.74
C LYS A 72 10.04 -29.13 -15.75
N VAL A 73 9.46 -27.93 -15.65
CA VAL A 73 9.90 -26.93 -14.68
C VAL A 73 9.77 -27.43 -13.24
N GLU A 74 8.62 -28.01 -12.86
CA GLU A 74 8.43 -28.58 -11.51
C GLU A 74 9.41 -29.71 -11.21
N MET A 75 9.74 -30.54 -12.20
CA MET A 75 10.75 -31.59 -12.05
C MET A 75 12.14 -31.00 -11.82
N ALA A 76 12.54 -29.95 -12.57
CA ALA A 76 13.81 -29.26 -12.34
C ALA A 76 13.87 -28.65 -10.93
N ILE A 77 12.78 -28.04 -10.44
CA ILE A 77 12.68 -27.50 -9.09
C ILE A 77 12.85 -28.61 -8.05
N LEU A 78 12.16 -29.73 -8.22
CA LEU A 78 12.26 -30.87 -7.31
C LEU A 78 13.69 -31.40 -7.26
N TYR A 79 14.35 -31.59 -8.41
CA TYR A 79 15.74 -32.04 -8.45
C TYR A 79 16.71 -31.07 -7.79
N ARG A 80 16.54 -29.74 -7.97
CA ARG A 80 17.33 -28.75 -7.23
C ARG A 80 17.17 -28.88 -5.72
N GLN A 81 15.94 -29.07 -5.24
CA GLN A 81 15.67 -29.24 -3.80
C GLN A 81 16.28 -30.52 -3.23
N LEU A 82 16.43 -31.57 -4.05
CA LEU A 82 17.04 -32.84 -3.66
C LEU A 82 18.57 -32.85 -3.81
N GLY A 83 19.17 -31.77 -4.34
CA GLY A 83 20.61 -31.71 -4.63
C GLY A 83 21.04 -32.41 -5.93
N PHE A 84 20.10 -32.81 -6.78
CA PHE A 84 20.38 -33.46 -8.07
C PHE A 84 20.59 -32.43 -9.19
N GLU A 85 21.69 -31.68 -9.11
CA GLU A 85 21.95 -30.55 -10.01
C GLU A 85 22.09 -30.97 -11.47
N ILE A 86 22.76 -32.08 -11.76
CA ILE A 86 22.96 -32.59 -13.12
C ILE A 86 21.61 -32.89 -13.79
N ALA A 87 20.73 -33.61 -13.08
CA ALA A 87 19.41 -33.96 -13.58
C ALA A 87 18.53 -32.71 -13.79
N SER A 88 18.62 -31.74 -12.86
CA SER A 88 17.95 -30.45 -13.05
C SER A 88 18.48 -29.70 -14.27
N ASN A 89 19.80 -29.62 -14.46
CA ASN A 89 20.42 -28.87 -15.54
C ASN A 89 20.10 -29.48 -16.90
N HIS A 90 20.04 -30.81 -16.99
CA HIS A 90 19.60 -31.48 -18.22
C HIS A 90 18.21 -31.01 -18.66
N ILE A 91 17.25 -30.97 -17.72
CA ILE A 91 15.89 -30.46 -18.01
C ILE A 91 15.91 -28.99 -18.42
N ILE A 92 16.73 -28.17 -17.76
CA ILE A 92 16.84 -26.74 -18.07
C ILE A 92 17.41 -26.54 -19.48
N ILE A 93 18.39 -27.36 -19.90
CA ILE A 93 18.93 -27.34 -21.27
C ILE A 93 17.83 -27.70 -22.27
N GLU A 94 17.05 -28.76 -22.03
CA GLU A 94 15.90 -29.10 -22.88
C GLU A 94 14.89 -27.96 -22.99
N LEU A 95 14.58 -27.30 -21.87
CA LEU A 95 13.67 -26.16 -21.81
C LEU A 95 14.24 -24.94 -22.54
N SER A 96 15.56 -24.76 -22.51
CA SER A 96 16.21 -23.63 -23.20
C SER A 96 16.12 -23.78 -24.72
N ILE A 97 16.15 -25.01 -25.24
CA ILE A 97 15.98 -25.36 -26.65
C ILE A 97 14.49 -25.29 -27.04
N SER A 98 13.60 -25.81 -26.20
CA SER A 98 12.17 -25.93 -26.51
C SER A 98 11.29 -25.47 -25.35
N GLY A 99 10.51 -24.40 -25.58
CA GLY A 99 9.56 -23.88 -24.59
C GLY A 99 10.15 -22.91 -23.56
N ARG A 100 11.32 -22.31 -23.83
CA ARG A 100 12.02 -21.35 -22.98
C ARG A 100 11.12 -20.23 -22.45
N GLU A 101 10.41 -19.54 -23.34
CA GLU A 101 9.53 -18.43 -22.97
C GLU A 101 8.37 -18.88 -22.08
N LYS A 102 7.75 -20.03 -22.40
CA LYS A 102 6.66 -20.62 -21.60
C LYS A 102 7.16 -21.02 -20.21
N ALA A 103 8.36 -21.60 -20.12
CA ALA A 103 8.99 -21.97 -18.86
C ALA A 103 9.32 -20.74 -18.00
N ILE A 104 9.87 -19.68 -18.60
CA ILE A 104 10.12 -18.40 -17.91
C ILE A 104 8.81 -17.78 -17.43
N GLY A 105 7.76 -17.77 -18.27
CA GLY A 105 6.44 -17.27 -17.89
C GLY A 105 5.85 -18.00 -16.68
N TYR A 106 5.94 -19.34 -16.70
CA TYR A 106 5.51 -20.19 -15.60
C TYR A 106 6.32 -19.93 -14.31
N LEU A 107 7.64 -19.81 -14.41
CA LEU A 107 8.51 -19.47 -13.27
C LEU A 107 8.19 -18.09 -12.69
N LYS A 108 8.00 -17.07 -13.53
CA LYS A 108 7.61 -15.72 -13.11
C LYS A 108 6.29 -15.74 -12.32
N GLU A 109 5.30 -16.51 -12.79
CA GLU A 109 4.03 -16.69 -12.07
C GLU A 109 4.23 -17.41 -10.73
N LYS A 110 5.01 -18.48 -10.71
CA LYS A 110 5.27 -19.26 -9.50
C LYS A 110 6.05 -18.47 -8.45
N ILE A 111 7.07 -17.70 -8.86
CA ILE A 111 7.84 -16.79 -8.01
C ILE A 111 6.93 -15.74 -7.35
N LYS A 112 5.95 -15.22 -8.10
CA LYS A 112 4.96 -14.26 -7.60
C LYS A 112 4.01 -14.89 -6.57
N LYS A 113 3.58 -16.13 -6.81
CA LYS A 113 2.64 -16.86 -5.93
C LYS A 113 3.29 -17.40 -4.66
N GLU A 114 4.54 -17.84 -4.72
CA GLU A 114 5.23 -18.38 -3.55
C GLU A 114 5.44 -17.27 -2.52
N LYS A 115 5.10 -17.53 -1.26
CA LYS A 115 5.23 -16.55 -0.16
C LYS A 115 6.48 -16.81 0.67
N ARG A 116 6.94 -18.05 0.71
CA ARG A 116 8.11 -18.46 1.47
C ARG A 116 9.36 -18.10 0.68
N GLU A 117 10.11 -17.14 1.21
CA GLU A 117 11.32 -16.62 0.56
C GLU A 117 12.33 -17.70 0.22
N ARG A 118 12.53 -18.69 1.11
CA ARG A 118 13.47 -19.80 0.86
C ARG A 118 13.05 -20.66 -0.34
N GLU A 119 11.75 -20.89 -0.52
CA GLU A 119 11.23 -21.69 -1.64
C GLU A 119 11.34 -20.97 -2.98
N LYS A 120 11.58 -19.64 -2.98
CA LYS A 120 11.82 -18.88 -4.22
C LYS A 120 13.21 -19.08 -4.79
N ILE A 121 14.19 -19.48 -3.98
CA ILE A 121 15.59 -19.64 -4.43
C ILE A 121 15.69 -20.54 -5.67
N PRO A 122 15.23 -21.81 -5.64
CA PRO A 122 15.34 -22.69 -6.81
C PRO A 122 14.56 -22.16 -8.02
N LEU A 123 13.49 -21.37 -7.80
CA LEU A 123 12.72 -20.77 -8.89
C LEU A 123 13.55 -19.70 -9.62
N TYR A 124 14.20 -18.81 -8.87
CA TYR A 124 15.08 -17.80 -9.45
C TYR A 124 16.33 -18.42 -10.08
N GLU A 125 16.95 -19.41 -9.45
CA GLU A 125 18.12 -20.10 -10.00
C GLU A 125 17.80 -20.73 -11.37
N ILE A 126 16.66 -21.40 -11.50
CA ILE A 126 16.21 -21.96 -12.78
C ILE A 126 15.87 -20.86 -13.78
N ALA A 127 15.15 -19.82 -13.34
CA ALA A 127 14.78 -18.70 -14.22
C ALA A 127 16.02 -18.01 -14.78
N LEU A 128 17.05 -17.79 -13.97
CA LEU A 128 18.31 -17.15 -14.37
C LEU A 128 19.14 -18.02 -15.31
N LEU A 129 19.10 -19.35 -15.18
CA LEU A 129 19.70 -20.26 -16.16
C LEU A 129 18.96 -20.19 -17.51
N LEU A 130 17.64 -20.03 -17.49
CA LEU A 130 16.85 -19.84 -18.70
C LEU A 130 16.94 -18.42 -19.26
N SER A 131 17.23 -17.40 -18.47
CA SER A 131 17.33 -16.00 -18.92
C SER A 131 18.55 -15.29 -18.31
N PRO A 132 19.78 -15.72 -18.65
CA PRO A 132 20.99 -15.21 -18.00
C PRO A 132 21.27 -13.72 -18.31
N SER A 133 20.67 -13.18 -19.37
CA SER A 133 20.76 -11.77 -19.75
C SER A 133 19.64 -10.89 -19.18
N ASP A 134 18.68 -11.44 -18.41
CA ASP A 134 17.61 -10.67 -17.77
C ASP A 134 18.16 -9.98 -16.51
N GLY A 135 18.68 -8.76 -16.69
CA GLY A 135 19.25 -7.98 -15.59
C GLY A 135 18.25 -7.72 -14.45
N TRP A 136 16.96 -7.56 -14.75
CA TRP A 136 15.94 -7.35 -13.72
C TRP A 136 15.71 -8.61 -12.90
N MET A 137 15.72 -9.79 -13.52
CA MET A 137 15.66 -11.06 -12.79
C MET A 137 16.83 -11.22 -11.82
N TRP A 138 18.06 -10.84 -12.24
CA TRP A 138 19.23 -10.83 -11.37
C TRP A 138 19.07 -9.84 -10.20
N TYR A 139 18.51 -8.66 -10.45
CA TYR A 139 18.23 -7.68 -9.40
C TYR A 139 17.22 -8.20 -8.36
N GLU A 140 16.10 -8.77 -8.81
CA GLU A 140 15.08 -9.36 -7.93
C GLU A 140 15.65 -10.54 -7.12
N TYR A 141 16.48 -11.38 -7.73
CA TYR A 141 17.18 -12.45 -7.02
C TYR A 141 18.17 -11.92 -5.98
N GLY A 142 18.85 -10.80 -6.28
CA GLY A 142 19.71 -10.10 -5.34
C GLY A 142 18.94 -9.56 -4.13
N LEU A 143 17.76 -8.95 -4.34
CA LEU A 143 16.89 -8.49 -3.26
C LEU A 143 16.40 -9.63 -2.37
N LEU A 144 16.03 -10.77 -2.97
CA LEU A 144 15.67 -11.98 -2.21
C LEU A 144 16.82 -12.45 -1.32
N ASN A 145 18.03 -12.58 -1.88
CA ASN A 145 19.21 -12.99 -1.13
C ASN A 145 19.60 -11.99 -0.04
N LEU A 146 19.41 -10.69 -0.27
CA LEU A 146 19.59 -9.65 0.74
C LEU A 146 18.65 -9.88 1.94
N LYS A 147 17.37 -10.16 1.67
CA LYS A 147 16.36 -10.42 2.71
C LYS A 147 16.67 -11.67 3.53
N LEU A 148 17.17 -12.71 2.85
CA LEU A 148 17.64 -13.95 3.46
C LEU A 148 19.03 -13.84 4.10
N LYS A 149 19.67 -12.65 4.04
CA LYS A 149 21.03 -12.38 4.53
C LYS A 149 22.13 -13.22 3.87
N ASN A 150 21.87 -13.75 2.69
CA ASN A 150 22.85 -14.43 1.84
C ASN A 150 23.71 -13.40 1.11
N TYR A 151 24.58 -12.70 1.85
CA TYR A 151 25.32 -11.54 1.33
C TYR A 151 26.19 -11.86 0.11
N GLN A 152 26.76 -13.06 0.03
CA GLN A 152 27.61 -13.45 -1.10
C GLN A 152 26.80 -13.58 -2.40
N LYS A 153 25.74 -14.40 -2.41
CA LYS A 153 24.82 -14.52 -3.56
C LYS A 153 24.15 -13.18 -3.91
N CYS A 154 23.84 -12.36 -2.91
CA CYS A 154 23.30 -11.01 -3.11
C CYS A 154 24.26 -10.12 -3.89
N ILE A 155 25.54 -10.11 -3.52
CA ILE A 155 26.58 -9.36 -4.24
C ILE A 155 26.66 -9.85 -5.68
N GLU A 156 26.85 -11.16 -5.89
CA GLU A 156 26.98 -11.75 -7.23
C GLU A 156 25.79 -11.37 -8.13
N SER A 157 24.58 -11.45 -7.58
CA SER A 157 23.35 -11.14 -8.32
C SER A 157 23.24 -9.65 -8.65
N PHE A 158 23.57 -8.76 -7.71
CA PHE A 158 23.54 -7.32 -7.97
C PHE A 158 24.67 -6.86 -8.90
N GLU A 159 25.88 -7.42 -8.79
CA GLU A 159 26.96 -7.14 -9.73
C GLU A 159 26.55 -7.60 -11.13
N LYS A 160 25.93 -8.78 -11.26
CA LYS A 160 25.45 -9.25 -12.55
C LYS A 160 24.33 -8.38 -13.12
N ALA A 161 23.38 -7.96 -12.29
CA ALA A 161 22.34 -7.02 -12.68
C ALA A 161 22.94 -5.69 -13.18
N TYR A 162 23.94 -5.16 -12.48
CA TYR A 162 24.67 -3.95 -12.87
C TYR A 162 25.39 -4.11 -14.23
N GLU A 163 26.10 -5.22 -14.44
CA GLU A 163 26.74 -5.54 -15.72
C GLU A 163 25.74 -5.59 -16.88
N LEU A 164 24.52 -6.08 -16.61
CA LEU A 164 23.43 -6.16 -17.57
C LEU A 164 22.65 -4.83 -17.74
N GLY A 165 23.17 -3.74 -17.19
CA GLY A 165 22.63 -2.40 -17.38
C GLY A 165 21.51 -2.00 -16.41
N VAL A 166 21.24 -2.79 -15.36
CA VAL A 166 20.30 -2.37 -14.31
C VAL A 166 20.89 -1.17 -13.58
N ASN A 167 20.15 -0.07 -13.63
CA ASN A 167 20.59 1.23 -13.16
C ASN A 167 19.66 1.75 -12.06
N GLU A 168 19.57 1.00 -10.96
CA GLU A 168 18.70 1.29 -9.83
C GLU A 168 19.46 1.87 -8.64
N LYS A 169 18.95 2.96 -8.03
CA LYS A 169 19.59 3.57 -6.84
C LYS A 169 19.76 2.57 -5.69
N ASN A 170 18.75 1.71 -5.49
CA ASN A 170 18.77 0.70 -4.44
C ASN A 170 19.87 -0.35 -4.65
N LEU A 171 20.17 -0.70 -5.91
CA LEU A 171 21.25 -1.62 -6.25
C LEU A 171 22.59 -1.04 -5.76
N TYR A 172 22.90 0.19 -6.14
CA TYR A 172 24.14 0.87 -5.74
C TYR A 172 24.27 1.02 -4.23
N TYR A 173 23.17 1.42 -3.57
CA TYR A 173 23.13 1.60 -2.12
C TYR A 173 23.45 0.29 -1.39
N ASN A 174 22.77 -0.80 -1.77
CA ASN A 174 22.95 -2.09 -1.13
C ASN A 174 24.34 -2.67 -1.36
N LEU A 175 24.87 -2.60 -2.59
CA LEU A 175 26.25 -3.03 -2.88
C LEU A 175 27.27 -2.24 -2.05
N ALA A 176 27.12 -0.91 -1.99
CA ALA A 176 28.03 -0.06 -1.23
C ALA A 176 28.03 -0.40 0.27
N GLU A 177 26.85 -0.57 0.87
CA GLU A 177 26.72 -0.93 2.29
C GLU A 177 27.24 -2.34 2.61
N ILE A 178 26.94 -3.33 1.75
CA ILE A 178 27.42 -4.70 1.97
C ILE A 178 28.94 -4.74 1.87
N TYR A 179 29.54 -4.11 0.86
CA TYR A 179 30.99 -4.08 0.71
C TYR A 179 31.68 -3.30 1.83
N ARG A 180 31.07 -2.21 2.33
CA ARG A 180 31.57 -1.47 3.50
C ARG A 180 31.61 -2.38 4.73
N LYS A 181 30.52 -3.12 5.00
CA LYS A 181 30.45 -4.07 6.12
C LYS A 181 31.45 -5.22 6.01
N LYS A 182 31.78 -5.66 4.79
CA LYS A 182 32.84 -6.66 4.53
C LYS A 182 34.26 -6.06 4.58
N GLY A 183 34.41 -4.76 4.85
CA GLY A 183 35.71 -4.07 4.88
C GLY A 183 36.32 -3.81 3.49
N ASN A 184 35.63 -4.14 2.40
CA ASN A 184 36.09 -3.86 1.05
C ASN A 184 35.72 -2.42 0.66
N TYR A 185 36.43 -1.46 1.25
CA TYR A 185 36.16 -0.04 1.06
C TYR A 185 36.35 0.43 -0.39
N LYS A 186 37.21 -0.26 -1.18
CA LYS A 186 37.44 0.06 -2.60
C LYS A 186 36.16 -0.16 -3.42
N LYS A 187 35.57 -1.35 -3.34
CA LYS A 187 34.29 -1.64 -4.03
C LYS A 187 33.13 -0.84 -3.42
N ALA A 188 33.11 -0.66 -2.10
CA ALA A 188 32.08 0.13 -1.43
C ALA A 188 32.02 1.57 -1.96
N LYS A 189 33.20 2.21 -2.07
CA LYS A 189 33.35 3.56 -2.62
C LYS A 189 32.93 3.61 -4.09
N PHE A 190 33.39 2.67 -4.90
CA PHE A 190 33.02 2.58 -6.32
C PHE A 190 31.50 2.60 -6.53
N TYR A 191 30.75 1.76 -5.81
CA TYR A 191 29.29 1.72 -5.95
C TYR A 191 28.59 2.95 -5.37
N ALA A 192 29.12 3.54 -4.29
CA ALA A 192 28.60 4.81 -3.77
C ALA A 192 28.77 5.96 -4.78
N GLU A 193 29.93 6.04 -5.45
CA GLU A 193 30.21 7.02 -6.51
C GLU A 193 29.32 6.80 -7.74
N LYS A 194 29.11 5.55 -8.16
CA LYS A 194 28.13 5.21 -9.21
C LYS A 194 26.71 5.67 -8.84
N GLY A 195 26.32 5.52 -7.57
CA GLY A 195 25.06 6.06 -7.07
C GLY A 195 24.95 7.58 -7.19
N ILE A 196 26.04 8.32 -6.89
CA ILE A 196 26.12 9.78 -7.00
C ILE A 196 26.01 10.23 -8.47
N GLU A 197 26.67 9.55 -9.40
CA GLU A 197 26.59 9.84 -10.84
C GLU A 197 25.14 9.83 -11.38
N LYS A 198 24.24 9.06 -10.77
CA LYS A 198 22.83 8.93 -11.19
C LYS A 198 21.88 9.92 -10.53
N GLY A 199 22.39 10.70 -9.60
CA GLY A 199 21.63 11.68 -8.87
C GLY A 199 22.39 11.96 -7.60
N ASP A 200 22.92 13.18 -7.51
CA ASP A 200 23.71 13.74 -6.42
C ASP A 200 22.89 13.75 -5.11
N ASP A 201 22.73 12.55 -4.54
CA ASP A 201 21.83 12.25 -3.44
C ASP A 201 22.62 12.15 -2.15
N ILE A 202 22.14 12.86 -1.13
CA ILE A 202 22.70 12.91 0.21
C ILE A 202 22.90 11.49 0.78
N LEU A 203 22.08 10.52 0.36
CA LEU A 203 22.20 9.13 0.75
C LEU A 203 23.58 8.53 0.45
N PHE A 204 24.10 8.72 -0.76
CA PHE A 204 25.38 8.13 -1.16
C PHE A 204 26.57 8.86 -0.54
N HIS A 205 26.48 10.18 -0.37
CA HIS A 205 27.47 10.95 0.38
C HIS A 205 27.54 10.52 1.86
N LYS A 206 26.42 10.13 2.47
CA LYS A 206 26.41 9.54 3.82
C LYS A 206 27.10 8.17 3.88
N ILE A 207 27.01 7.37 2.83
CA ILE A 207 27.75 6.11 2.73
C ILE A 207 29.25 6.40 2.62
N LEU A 208 29.67 7.29 1.71
CA LEU A 208 31.07 7.71 1.59
C LEU A 208 31.63 8.27 2.90
N LEU A 209 30.85 9.10 3.60
CA LEU A 209 31.20 9.60 4.93
C LEU A 209 31.44 8.46 5.93
N SER A 210 30.60 7.43 5.90
CA SER A 210 30.74 6.25 6.77
C SER A 210 31.98 5.45 6.40
N ILE A 211 32.22 5.21 5.10
CA ILE A 211 33.44 4.55 4.59
C ILE A 211 34.70 5.31 5.06
N TYR A 212 34.75 6.64 4.90
CA TYR A 212 35.91 7.43 5.31
C TYR A 212 36.13 7.46 6.81
N LYS A 213 35.06 7.39 7.61
CA LYS A 213 35.15 7.21 9.07
C LYS A 213 35.74 5.84 9.42
N ASP A 214 35.22 4.77 8.81
CA ASP A 214 35.68 3.40 9.04
C ASP A 214 37.16 3.23 8.63
N MET A 215 37.62 3.96 7.61
CA MET A 215 39.03 4.03 7.19
C MET A 215 39.91 4.98 8.01
N GLY A 216 39.36 5.73 8.97
CA GLY A 216 40.11 6.71 9.77
C GLY A 216 40.60 7.94 8.99
N LYS A 217 40.09 8.22 7.79
CA LYS A 217 40.55 9.31 6.91
C LYS A 217 39.92 10.65 7.32
N LYS A 218 40.42 11.24 8.41
CA LYS A 218 39.89 12.47 9.04
C LYS A 218 39.68 13.64 8.07
N GLN A 219 40.59 13.83 7.12
CA GLN A 219 40.51 14.90 6.13
C GLN A 219 39.34 14.70 5.15
N LEU A 220 39.23 13.51 4.55
CA LEU A 220 38.11 13.15 3.67
C LEU A 220 36.76 13.20 4.40
N VAL A 221 36.73 12.87 5.69
CA VAL A 221 35.52 13.02 6.52
C VAL A 221 35.07 14.48 6.62
N LYS A 222 36.00 15.45 6.76
CA LYS A 222 35.66 16.87 6.80
C LYS A 222 35.10 17.34 5.45
N GLU A 223 35.80 17.01 4.37
CA GLU A 223 35.39 17.34 3.00
C GLU A 223 34.02 16.76 2.66
N GLU A 224 33.77 15.50 3.02
CA GLU A 224 32.49 14.84 2.73
C GLU A 224 31.34 15.42 3.56
N LYS A 225 31.60 15.83 4.83
CA LYS A 225 30.61 16.58 5.62
C LYS A 225 30.29 17.92 4.99
N GLU A 226 31.27 18.62 4.45
CA GLU A 226 31.06 19.89 3.75
C GLU A 226 30.27 19.69 2.45
N LYS A 227 30.57 18.67 1.66
CA LYS A 227 29.76 18.30 0.50
C LYS A 227 28.31 18.01 0.90
N ILE A 228 28.08 17.20 1.94
CA ILE A 228 26.73 16.95 2.46
C ILE A 228 26.05 18.25 2.89
N ARG A 229 26.74 19.13 3.63
CA ARG A 229 26.20 20.44 4.03
C ARG A 229 25.88 21.31 2.82
N ASN A 230 26.73 21.34 1.80
CA ASN A 230 26.53 22.09 0.58
C ASN A 230 25.38 21.52 -0.26
N LEU A 231 25.21 20.20 -0.30
CA LEU A 231 24.08 19.54 -0.97
C LEU A 231 22.78 19.75 -0.22
N ILE A 232 22.80 19.72 1.12
CA ILE A 232 21.67 20.14 1.93
C ILE A 232 21.38 21.61 1.65
N ALA A 233 22.39 22.49 1.65
CA ALA A 233 22.26 23.92 1.38
C ALA A 233 21.73 24.20 -0.03
N LYS A 234 22.15 23.41 -1.03
CA LYS A 234 21.73 23.46 -2.44
C LYS A 234 20.34 22.86 -2.62
N ARG A 235 19.97 21.78 -1.93
CA ARG A 235 18.59 21.29 -1.83
C ARG A 235 17.73 22.36 -1.17
N THR A 236 18.15 22.95 -0.05
CA THR A 236 17.42 24.06 0.56
C THR A 236 17.38 25.31 -0.30
N LYS A 237 18.37 25.57 -1.19
CA LYS A 237 18.37 26.68 -2.17
C LYS A 237 17.53 26.39 -3.43
N LYS A 238 17.48 25.14 -3.90
CA LYS A 238 16.67 24.67 -5.04
C LYS A 238 15.23 24.33 -4.60
N GLU A 239 15.04 24.08 -3.31
CA GLU A 239 13.79 24.00 -2.53
C GLU A 239 13.61 25.24 -1.64
N LEU A 240 14.23 26.37 -2.00
CA LEU A 240 13.83 27.66 -1.46
C LEU A 240 12.76 28.18 -2.41
N PRO A 241 11.46 28.15 -2.04
CA PRO A 241 10.53 29.08 -2.64
C PRO A 241 11.12 30.47 -2.46
N LYS A 242 11.21 31.25 -3.57
CA LYS A 242 11.57 32.68 -3.60
C LYS A 242 11.30 33.30 -2.26
N LYS A 243 12.35 33.64 -1.49
CA LYS A 243 12.36 34.37 -0.21
C LYS A 243 10.95 34.78 0.21
N ILE A 244 10.14 33.81 0.66
CA ILE A 244 8.81 34.12 1.18
C ILE A 244 9.17 34.73 2.51
N SER A 245 8.72 35.97 2.72
CA SER A 245 8.57 36.54 4.06
C SER A 245 8.15 35.44 5.04
N LYS A 246 8.47 35.54 6.34
CA LYS A 246 7.70 34.84 7.38
C LYS A 246 6.24 35.23 7.20
N LYS A 247 5.58 34.50 6.32
CA LYS A 247 4.25 34.73 5.86
C LYS A 247 3.63 33.46 6.42
N GLU A 248 2.86 33.65 7.46
CA GLU A 248 2.25 32.61 8.27
C GLU A 248 1.51 31.60 7.36
N TYR A 249 1.75 30.30 7.56
CA TYR A 249 0.94 29.27 6.92
C TYR A 249 -0.47 29.35 7.52
N ILE A 250 -1.50 29.20 6.68
CA ILE A 250 -2.86 29.04 7.21
C ILE A 250 -2.87 27.74 7.99
N ILE A 251 -2.55 26.61 7.36
CA ILE A 251 -2.37 25.30 8.00
C ILE A 251 -1.20 24.58 7.34
N SER A 252 -0.67 23.52 7.96
CA SER A 252 0.47 22.77 7.41
C SER A 252 0.17 22.24 6.01
N PRO A 253 1.14 22.20 5.09
CA PRO A 253 0.93 21.65 3.75
C PRO A 253 0.49 20.17 3.78
N PHE A 254 -0.40 19.79 2.86
CA PHE A 254 -0.87 18.42 2.73
C PHE A 254 -1.31 18.11 1.29
N THR A 255 -1.52 16.82 1.00
CA THR A 255 -1.94 16.31 -0.31
C THR A 255 -3.19 15.47 -0.14
N PHE A 256 -4.12 15.57 -1.07
CA PHE A 256 -5.33 14.75 -1.14
C PHE A 256 -5.68 14.47 -2.61
N LEU A 257 -6.57 13.49 -2.82
CA LEU A 257 -7.07 13.14 -4.14
C LEU A 257 -8.41 13.82 -4.37
N ALA A 258 -8.74 14.15 -5.61
CA ALA A 258 -10.04 14.64 -5.99
C ALA A 258 -10.53 13.96 -7.26
N VAL A 259 -11.81 13.64 -7.37
CA VAL A 259 -12.39 12.97 -8.53
C VAL A 259 -13.54 13.82 -9.06
N SER A 260 -13.44 14.19 -10.33
CA SER A 260 -14.57 14.72 -11.09
C SER A 260 -15.26 13.56 -11.78
N LYS A 261 -16.48 13.22 -11.34
CA LYS A 261 -17.28 12.16 -11.97
C LYS A 261 -17.68 12.58 -13.39
N GLU A 262 -18.00 13.84 -13.65
CA GLU A 262 -18.36 14.27 -15.00
C GLU A 262 -17.18 14.15 -15.97
N LYS A 263 -15.99 14.61 -15.56
CA LYS A 263 -14.77 14.55 -16.39
C LYS A 263 -14.11 13.18 -16.39
N GLN A 264 -14.56 12.26 -15.53
CA GLN A 264 -13.94 10.94 -15.36
C GLN A 264 -12.43 11.05 -15.14
N THR A 265 -12.03 11.99 -14.28
CA THR A 265 -10.63 12.34 -14.04
C THR A 265 -10.37 12.42 -12.55
N LEU A 266 -9.30 11.75 -12.12
CA LEU A 266 -8.73 11.87 -10.79
C LEU A 266 -7.60 12.91 -10.84
N TYR A 267 -7.57 13.78 -9.83
CA TYR A 267 -6.57 14.81 -9.64
C TYR A 267 -5.84 14.60 -8.31
N VAL A 268 -4.55 14.87 -8.30
CA VAL A 268 -3.77 14.99 -7.07
C VAL A 268 -3.65 16.48 -6.75
N TYR A 269 -4.21 16.89 -5.62
CA TYR A 269 -4.16 18.26 -5.13
C TYR A 269 -3.12 18.40 -4.02
N LYS A 270 -2.35 19.48 -4.07
CA LYS A 270 -1.46 19.93 -3.00
C LYS A 270 -1.96 21.25 -2.42
N PHE A 271 -2.20 21.28 -1.12
CA PHE A 271 -2.30 22.52 -0.36
C PHE A 271 -0.92 22.93 0.10
N ASP A 272 -0.43 24.08 -0.35
CA ASP A 272 0.92 24.59 -0.02
C ASP A 272 0.99 25.36 1.32
N GLY A 273 -0.13 25.39 2.05
CA GLY A 273 -0.32 26.21 3.24
C GLY A 273 -1.11 27.50 3.01
N ARG A 274 -1.41 27.84 1.75
CA ARG A 274 -2.23 29.00 1.35
C ARG A 274 -3.20 28.73 0.22
N SER A 275 -2.81 27.89 -0.73
CA SER A 275 -3.53 27.69 -1.97
C SER A 275 -3.57 26.22 -2.34
N PHE A 276 -4.60 25.85 -3.09
CA PHE A 276 -4.81 24.52 -3.63
C PHE A 276 -4.32 24.48 -5.08
N ASN A 277 -3.39 23.58 -5.37
CA ASN A 277 -2.82 23.42 -6.71
C ASN A 277 -2.96 21.96 -7.15
N ILE A 278 -3.35 21.76 -8.41
CA ILE A 278 -3.29 20.44 -9.04
C ILE A 278 -1.84 20.17 -9.42
N ILE A 279 -1.32 19.01 -9.00
CA ILE A 279 0.06 18.59 -9.30
C ILE A 279 0.14 17.37 -10.22
N GLU A 280 -0.95 16.59 -10.32
CA GLU A 280 -1.05 15.44 -11.23
C GLU A 280 -2.53 15.21 -11.59
N SER A 281 -2.80 14.65 -12.76
CA SER A 281 -4.16 14.28 -13.18
C SER A 281 -4.13 13.03 -14.05
N HIS A 282 -5.08 12.12 -13.84
CA HIS A 282 -5.16 10.85 -14.54
C HIS A 282 -6.61 10.54 -14.92
N PRO A 283 -6.86 9.97 -16.11
CA PRO A 283 -8.15 9.40 -16.44
C PRO A 283 -8.55 8.31 -15.43
N CYS A 284 -9.83 8.28 -15.07
CA CYS A 284 -10.41 7.23 -14.24
C CYS A 284 -11.78 6.83 -14.78
N THR A 285 -12.34 5.72 -14.30
CA THR A 285 -13.76 5.40 -14.51
C THR A 285 -14.46 5.29 -13.17
N THR A 286 -15.68 5.83 -13.10
CA THR A 286 -16.54 5.78 -11.92
C THR A 286 -17.78 4.93 -12.18
N GLY A 287 -18.73 4.93 -11.24
CA GLY A 287 -19.94 4.13 -11.29
C GLY A 287 -20.74 4.33 -12.57
N LYS A 288 -21.32 3.24 -13.08
CA LYS A 288 -22.18 3.24 -14.28
C LYS A 288 -23.40 4.16 -14.17
N ASN A 289 -23.88 4.37 -12.95
CA ASN A 289 -25.03 5.22 -12.69
C ASN A 289 -24.60 6.59 -12.18
N SER A 290 -25.25 7.64 -12.68
CA SER A 290 -25.01 9.03 -12.26
C SER A 290 -25.61 9.32 -10.89
N GLY A 291 -25.17 10.42 -10.26
CA GLY A 291 -25.66 10.87 -8.95
C GLY A 291 -24.98 10.18 -7.77
N ASN A 292 -25.36 10.62 -6.56
CA ASN A 292 -24.76 10.13 -5.32
C ASN A 292 -25.25 8.72 -4.96
N LYS A 293 -24.34 7.91 -4.38
CA LYS A 293 -24.63 6.55 -3.93
C LYS A 293 -25.63 6.57 -2.77
N ARG A 294 -26.62 5.69 -2.82
CA ARG A 294 -27.68 5.58 -1.80
C ARG A 294 -27.78 4.19 -1.20
N GLU A 295 -27.67 3.16 -2.04
CA GLU A 295 -27.93 1.78 -1.63
C GLU A 295 -26.89 0.82 -2.21
N GLU A 296 -26.84 -0.39 -1.68
CA GLU A 296 -25.99 -1.45 -2.21
C GLU A 296 -26.38 -1.81 -3.64
N GLY A 297 -25.42 -2.11 -4.51
CA GLY A 297 -25.69 -2.50 -5.90
C GLY A 297 -26.20 -1.39 -6.84
N ASP A 298 -26.43 -0.17 -6.34
CA ASP A 298 -26.97 0.95 -7.15
C ASP A 298 -26.04 1.44 -8.28
N GLY A 299 -24.83 0.89 -8.39
CA GLY A 299 -23.88 1.21 -9.46
C GLY A 299 -23.34 2.65 -9.42
N ARG A 300 -23.52 3.38 -8.32
CA ARG A 300 -23.09 4.79 -8.19
C ARG A 300 -21.80 4.90 -7.39
N THR A 301 -20.92 5.81 -7.81
CA THR A 301 -19.80 6.25 -6.96
C THR A 301 -20.29 7.34 -6.01
N PRO A 302 -20.00 7.24 -4.69
CA PRO A 302 -20.45 8.21 -3.71
C PRO A 302 -19.84 9.60 -3.94
N GLU A 303 -20.57 10.64 -3.53
CA GLU A 303 -20.12 12.03 -3.53
C GLU A 303 -19.92 12.48 -2.08
N GLY A 304 -18.82 13.15 -1.79
CA GLY A 304 -18.34 13.41 -0.43
C GLY A 304 -16.81 13.40 -0.34
N THR A 305 -16.28 13.51 0.88
CA THR A 305 -14.83 13.42 1.13
C THR A 305 -14.53 12.26 2.06
N TYR A 306 -13.85 11.26 1.50
CA TYR A 306 -13.65 9.95 2.11
C TYR A 306 -12.20 9.72 2.47
N LEU A 307 -11.96 9.03 3.59
CA LEU A 307 -10.64 8.62 4.02
C LEU A 307 -10.26 7.29 3.37
N LEU A 308 -9.03 7.20 2.85
CA LEU A 308 -8.48 5.93 2.37
C LEU A 308 -7.99 5.12 3.58
N ILE A 309 -8.63 3.99 3.88
CA ILE A 309 -8.46 3.29 5.18
C ILE A 309 -7.26 2.35 5.21
N SER A 310 -6.93 1.72 4.08
CA SER A 310 -5.86 0.74 3.97
C SER A 310 -5.31 0.69 2.55
N LYS A 311 -4.21 -0.05 2.36
CA LYS A 311 -3.71 -0.43 1.05
C LYS A 311 -3.78 -1.95 0.96
N ILE A 312 -4.46 -2.45 -0.05
CA ILE A 312 -4.46 -3.86 -0.42
C ILE A 312 -3.56 -3.99 -1.65
N GLU A 313 -2.45 -4.71 -1.49
CA GLU A 313 -1.54 -4.97 -2.60
C GLU A 313 -2.23 -5.85 -3.66
N GLY A 314 -1.95 -5.61 -4.94
CA GLY A 314 -2.55 -6.33 -6.07
C GLY A 314 -2.42 -7.84 -5.99
N GLU A 315 -1.39 -8.35 -5.31
CA GLU A 315 -1.18 -9.77 -5.06
C GLU A 315 -2.27 -10.41 -4.19
N LYS A 316 -2.94 -9.63 -3.34
CA LYS A 316 -4.03 -10.06 -2.46
C LYS A 316 -5.40 -9.83 -3.08
N LEU A 317 -5.46 -9.22 -4.27
CA LEU A 317 -6.70 -8.82 -4.91
C LEU A 317 -7.05 -9.77 -6.08
N PRO A 318 -8.34 -10.02 -6.32
CA PRO A 318 -8.78 -10.56 -7.59
C PRO A 318 -8.24 -9.72 -8.76
N LYS A 319 -7.86 -10.37 -9.88
CA LYS A 319 -7.22 -9.70 -11.03
C LYS A 319 -7.95 -8.44 -11.49
N LYS A 320 -9.29 -8.41 -11.40
CA LYS A 320 -10.11 -7.25 -11.82
C LYS A 320 -9.78 -5.92 -11.11
N TYR A 321 -9.08 -5.95 -9.97
CA TYR A 321 -8.73 -4.77 -9.17
C TYR A 321 -7.29 -4.26 -9.38
N GLY A 322 -6.53 -4.87 -10.30
CA GLY A 322 -5.25 -4.33 -10.73
C GLY A 322 -4.13 -4.48 -9.69
N VAL A 323 -3.17 -3.55 -9.74
CA VAL A 323 -1.92 -3.59 -8.96
C VAL A 323 -2.06 -3.18 -7.50
N ALA A 324 -3.13 -2.49 -7.13
CA ALA A 324 -3.46 -2.14 -5.75
C ALA A 324 -4.92 -1.69 -5.63
N ALA A 325 -5.47 -1.73 -4.42
CA ALA A 325 -6.72 -1.10 -4.06
C ALA A 325 -6.58 -0.35 -2.74
N PHE A 326 -7.25 0.79 -2.66
CA PHE A 326 -7.38 1.61 -1.47
C PHE A 326 -8.87 1.71 -1.13
N PRO A 327 -9.35 0.92 -0.17
CA PRO A 327 -10.73 1.04 0.28
C PRO A 327 -10.99 2.42 0.88
N LEU A 328 -12.18 2.97 0.61
CA LEU A 328 -12.67 4.19 1.24
C LEU A 328 -13.38 3.84 2.55
N ASN A 329 -13.56 4.82 3.43
CA ASN A 329 -14.40 4.68 4.64
C ASN A 329 -15.91 4.85 4.35
N TYR A 330 -16.35 4.69 3.10
CA TYR A 330 -17.77 4.70 2.74
C TYR A 330 -18.47 3.45 3.30
N PRO A 331 -19.69 3.56 3.87
CA PRO A 331 -20.39 4.79 4.17
C PRO A 331 -19.79 5.44 5.42
N ASP A 332 -19.51 6.74 5.35
CA ASP A 332 -18.99 7.49 6.48
C ASP A 332 -20.13 7.92 7.43
N ILE A 333 -19.84 8.74 8.45
CA ILE A 333 -20.87 9.14 9.42
C ILE A 333 -21.97 10.02 8.79
N ILE A 334 -21.65 10.80 7.76
CA ILE A 334 -22.63 11.65 7.06
C ILE A 334 -23.50 10.79 6.15
N ASP A 335 -22.92 9.80 5.47
CA ASP A 335 -23.68 8.83 4.70
C ASP A 335 -24.65 8.03 5.57
N LYS A 336 -24.17 7.55 6.72
CA LYS A 336 -25.00 6.80 7.68
C LYS A 336 -26.13 7.66 8.24
N LYS A 337 -25.85 8.93 8.56
CA LYS A 337 -26.89 9.89 8.99
C LYS A 337 -27.93 10.12 7.88
N ALA A 338 -27.51 10.11 6.62
CA ALA A 338 -28.37 10.18 5.44
C ALA A 338 -29.04 8.84 5.05
N ASN A 339 -28.99 7.83 5.94
CA ASN A 339 -29.50 6.48 5.71
C ASN A 339 -28.94 5.78 4.45
N ARG A 340 -27.75 6.17 3.99
CA ARG A 340 -27.10 5.53 2.84
C ARG A 340 -26.41 4.24 3.24
N ARG A 341 -26.49 3.24 2.37
CA ARG A 341 -26.05 1.86 2.60
C ARG A 341 -25.15 1.34 1.48
N GLY A 342 -24.64 0.12 1.68
CA GLY A 342 -23.66 -0.54 0.83
C GLY A 342 -22.23 -0.36 1.34
N ASP A 343 -21.28 -1.04 0.70
CA ASP A 343 -19.87 -1.02 1.09
C ASP A 343 -18.97 -1.15 -0.16
N GLY A 344 -17.70 -1.53 0.04
CA GLY A 344 -16.86 -2.02 -1.06
C GLY A 344 -16.38 -0.95 -2.06
N ILE A 345 -16.54 0.35 -1.75
CA ILE A 345 -16.09 1.42 -2.64
C ILE A 345 -14.58 1.62 -2.51
N TRP A 346 -13.85 1.25 -3.56
CA TRP A 346 -12.39 1.31 -3.58
C TRP A 346 -11.86 2.22 -4.69
N LEU A 347 -10.70 2.83 -4.44
CA LEU A 347 -9.82 3.35 -5.47
C LEU A 347 -8.87 2.22 -5.90
N HIS A 348 -8.92 1.75 -7.15
CA HIS A 348 -8.11 0.60 -7.56
C HIS A 348 -7.67 0.63 -9.01
N GLY A 349 -6.82 -0.33 -9.38
CA GLY A 349 -6.24 -0.46 -10.71
C GLY A 349 -7.09 -1.33 -11.63
N THR A 350 -6.72 -1.42 -12.91
CA THR A 350 -7.31 -2.40 -13.83
C THR A 350 -6.28 -2.86 -14.84
N TYR A 351 -6.33 -4.15 -15.20
CA TYR A 351 -5.56 -4.72 -16.32
C TYR A 351 -6.28 -4.61 -17.66
N ILE A 352 -7.59 -4.34 -17.64
CA ILE A 352 -8.40 -4.12 -18.84
C ILE A 352 -8.71 -2.64 -18.99
N LYS A 353 -8.74 -2.15 -20.23
CA LYS A 353 -9.22 -0.80 -20.53
C LYS A 353 -10.71 -0.73 -20.19
N ARG A 354 -11.12 0.30 -19.44
CA ARG A 354 -12.52 0.51 -19.07
C ARG A 354 -12.99 1.86 -19.62
N PRO A 355 -14.16 1.93 -20.28
CA PRO A 355 -14.73 3.20 -20.67
C PRO A 355 -15.18 4.01 -19.42
N PRO A 356 -15.43 5.32 -19.58
CA PRO A 356 -16.20 6.12 -18.63
C PRO A 356 -17.44 5.42 -18.07
N TYR A 357 -17.77 5.67 -16.79
CA TYR A 357 -18.99 5.16 -16.14
C TYR A 357 -19.18 3.64 -16.29
N HIS A 358 -18.18 2.86 -15.88
CA HIS A 358 -18.20 1.40 -16.08
C HIS A 358 -17.98 0.60 -14.79
N SER A 359 -17.73 1.26 -13.65
CA SER A 359 -17.60 0.55 -12.39
C SER A 359 -18.96 0.29 -11.73
N GLU A 360 -18.97 -0.58 -10.73
CA GLU A 360 -20.14 -0.78 -9.85
C GLU A 360 -20.20 0.25 -8.71
N GLY A 361 -19.28 1.23 -8.71
CA GLY A 361 -19.17 2.27 -7.68
C GLY A 361 -17.73 2.65 -7.35
N CYS A 362 -16.75 1.78 -7.64
CA CYS A 362 -15.33 2.05 -7.46
C CYS A 362 -14.79 3.19 -8.35
N ILE A 363 -13.66 3.76 -7.95
CA ILE A 363 -12.85 4.66 -8.77
C ILE A 363 -11.71 3.84 -9.36
N VAL A 364 -11.70 3.67 -10.68
CA VAL A 364 -10.76 2.75 -11.33
C VAL A 364 -9.81 3.51 -12.24
N LEU A 365 -8.51 3.30 -12.05
CA LEU A 365 -7.46 3.85 -12.91
C LEU A 365 -6.73 2.71 -13.63
N ASN A 366 -6.02 3.02 -14.71
CA ASN A 366 -5.03 2.07 -15.20
C ASN A 366 -3.94 1.87 -14.13
N ASN A 367 -3.26 0.72 -14.20
CA ASN A 367 -2.29 0.34 -13.18
C ASN A 367 -1.11 1.31 -13.05
N GLN A 368 -0.64 1.90 -14.15
CA GLN A 368 0.52 2.80 -14.12
C GLN A 368 0.17 4.13 -13.45
N ASP A 369 -0.98 4.71 -13.78
CA ASP A 369 -1.50 5.93 -13.16
C ASP A 369 -1.75 5.72 -11.67
N LEU A 370 -2.32 4.57 -11.30
CA LEU A 370 -2.48 4.23 -9.88
C LEU A 370 -1.12 4.18 -9.17
N LEU A 371 -0.12 3.51 -9.75
CA LEU A 371 1.23 3.45 -9.20
C LEU A 371 1.84 4.84 -9.03
N ASN A 372 1.68 5.71 -10.03
CA ASN A 372 2.19 7.08 -10.00
C ASN A 372 1.61 7.89 -8.82
N ILE A 373 0.32 7.74 -8.52
CA ILE A 373 -0.31 8.46 -7.42
C ILE A 373 -0.12 7.80 -6.05
N THR A 374 0.27 6.52 -5.97
CA THR A 374 0.43 5.82 -4.68
C THR A 374 1.43 6.50 -3.75
N LYS A 375 2.45 7.18 -4.28
CA LYS A 375 3.45 7.94 -3.50
C LYS A 375 2.84 9.10 -2.68
N TYR A 376 1.65 9.58 -3.05
CA TYR A 376 0.91 10.62 -2.32
C TYR A 376 -0.11 10.07 -1.33
N ILE A 377 -0.33 8.76 -1.32
CA ILE A 377 -1.35 8.12 -0.50
C ILE A 377 -0.72 7.57 0.77
N LYS A 378 -1.20 8.07 1.92
CA LYS A 378 -0.93 7.54 3.25
C LYS A 378 -2.24 7.02 3.83
N PRO A 379 -2.44 5.69 3.92
CA PRO A 379 -3.65 5.14 4.53
C PRO A 379 -3.90 5.70 5.93
N LYS A 380 -5.19 5.86 6.28
CA LYS A 380 -5.68 6.52 7.50
C LYS A 380 -5.32 8.00 7.62
N ARG A 381 -4.82 8.64 6.55
CA ARG A 381 -4.45 10.07 6.54
C ARG A 381 -4.82 10.82 5.25
N THR A 382 -4.72 10.18 4.08
CA THR A 382 -5.05 10.79 2.79
C THR A 382 -6.54 10.64 2.49
N PHE A 383 -7.16 11.76 2.11
CA PHE A 383 -8.55 11.81 1.67
C PHE A 383 -8.70 11.77 0.15
N ILE A 384 -9.87 11.35 -0.30
CA ILE A 384 -10.36 11.47 -1.67
C ILE A 384 -11.68 12.23 -1.67
N HIS A 385 -11.70 13.42 -2.27
CA HIS A 385 -12.90 14.23 -2.49
C HIS A 385 -13.54 13.82 -3.82
N ILE A 386 -14.81 13.42 -3.80
CA ILE A 386 -15.52 12.96 -4.99
C ILE A 386 -16.75 13.84 -5.19
N SER A 387 -16.89 14.41 -6.38
CA SER A 387 -18.06 15.22 -6.72
C SER A 387 -18.44 15.04 -8.19
N LYS A 388 -19.66 15.45 -8.56
CA LYS A 388 -20.06 15.53 -9.97
C LYS A 388 -19.11 16.44 -10.75
N ARG A 389 -18.87 17.65 -10.24
CA ARG A 389 -17.95 18.66 -10.78
C ARG A 389 -17.09 19.21 -9.64
N LEU A 390 -15.79 19.35 -9.88
CA LEU A 390 -14.88 19.95 -8.90
C LEU A 390 -15.04 21.47 -8.90
N GLU A 391 -15.52 22.01 -7.77
CA GLU A 391 -15.61 23.44 -7.53
C GLU A 391 -14.28 23.98 -6.99
N LYS A 392 -14.08 25.30 -7.13
CA LYS A 392 -12.89 25.96 -6.60
C LYS A 392 -12.94 25.93 -5.07
N ILE A 393 -11.93 25.32 -4.44
CA ILE A 393 -11.85 25.23 -2.99
C ILE A 393 -11.54 26.60 -2.39
N SER A 394 -12.40 27.06 -1.51
CA SER A 394 -12.32 28.37 -0.87
C SER A 394 -11.28 28.39 0.26
N VAL A 395 -10.20 29.14 0.04
CA VAL A 395 -9.17 29.39 1.06
C VAL A 395 -9.73 30.22 2.23
N LYS A 396 -10.76 31.04 1.98
CA LYS A 396 -11.45 31.81 3.03
C LYS A 396 -12.09 30.86 4.05
N ASP A 397 -12.80 29.85 3.59
CA ASP A 397 -13.45 28.89 4.48
C ASP A 397 -12.42 28.06 5.26
N VAL A 398 -11.27 27.71 4.66
CA VAL A 398 -10.15 27.06 5.39
C VAL A 398 -9.66 27.93 6.57
N LYS A 399 -9.55 29.25 6.39
CA LYS A 399 -9.16 30.17 7.48
C LYS A 399 -10.22 30.23 8.58
N GLU A 400 -11.49 30.36 8.20
CA GLU A 400 -12.62 30.43 9.15
C GLU A 400 -12.75 29.14 9.96
N ILE A 401 -12.66 27.98 9.28
CA ILE A 401 -12.73 26.67 9.93
C ILE A 401 -11.53 26.44 10.86
N LYS A 402 -10.31 26.83 10.46
CA LYS A 402 -9.15 26.75 11.36
C LYS A 402 -9.42 27.54 12.64
N LYS A 403 -9.88 28.79 12.52
CA LYS A 403 -10.21 29.64 13.67
C LYS A 403 -11.27 28.98 14.55
N PHE A 404 -12.35 28.49 13.94
CA PHE A 404 -13.42 27.77 14.63
C PHE A 404 -12.92 26.58 15.45
N VAL A 405 -12.07 25.72 14.87
CA VAL A 405 -11.55 24.53 15.58
C VAL A 405 -10.62 24.93 16.74
N LEU A 406 -9.83 25.99 16.59
CA LEU A 406 -9.01 26.50 17.70
C LEU A 406 -9.87 27.08 18.83
N GLU A 407 -10.95 27.79 18.50
CA GLU A 407 -11.91 28.29 19.50
C GLU A 407 -12.66 27.16 20.21
N TRP A 408 -13.07 26.12 19.46
CA TRP A 408 -13.64 24.89 20.01
C TRP A 408 -12.67 24.19 20.98
N LYS A 409 -11.39 24.07 20.60
CA LYS A 409 -10.33 23.52 21.45
C LYS A 409 -10.22 24.31 22.76
N ASN A 410 -10.14 25.63 22.67
CA ASN A 410 -10.02 26.51 23.83
C ASN A 410 -11.25 26.42 24.74
N ALA A 411 -12.45 26.31 24.16
CA ALA A 411 -13.67 26.08 24.92
C ALA A 411 -13.60 24.74 25.69
N TRP A 412 -13.12 23.68 25.05
CA TRP A 412 -12.95 22.38 25.71
C TRP A 412 -11.91 22.42 26.83
N GLU A 413 -10.78 23.10 26.63
CA GLU A 413 -9.74 23.27 27.65
C GLU A 413 -10.21 24.08 28.86
N SER A 414 -11.15 25.01 28.66
CA SER A 414 -11.71 25.85 29.73
C SER A 414 -12.64 25.12 30.70
N LEU A 415 -12.96 23.85 30.43
CA LEU A 415 -13.95 23.05 31.18
C LEU A 415 -15.38 23.64 31.23
N ASN A 416 -15.65 24.75 30.56
CA ASN A 416 -16.99 25.31 30.40
C ASN A 416 -17.78 24.48 29.38
N LEU A 417 -18.64 23.60 29.90
CA LEU A 417 -19.41 22.65 29.09
C LEU A 417 -20.40 23.37 28.15
N ASP A 418 -21.08 24.42 28.61
CA ASP A 418 -22.07 25.14 27.79
C ASP A 418 -21.41 25.84 26.60
N ARG A 419 -20.25 26.48 26.85
CA ARG A 419 -19.42 27.07 25.79
C ARG A 419 -18.91 26.00 24.83
N TYR A 420 -18.52 24.82 25.30
CA TYR A 420 -18.09 23.73 24.43
C TYR A 420 -19.25 23.21 23.57
N LEU A 421 -20.43 23.00 24.16
CA LEU A 421 -21.63 22.50 23.48
C LEU A 421 -22.20 23.50 22.47
N SER A 422 -21.95 24.80 22.64
CA SER A 422 -22.37 25.81 21.67
C SER A 422 -21.71 25.64 20.30
N PHE A 423 -20.61 24.89 20.17
CA PHE A 423 -19.97 24.58 18.88
C PHE A 423 -20.69 23.47 18.10
N TYR A 424 -21.63 22.75 18.73
CA TYR A 424 -22.30 21.59 18.14
C TYR A 424 -23.66 21.99 17.53
N ASP A 425 -23.93 21.47 16.33
CA ASP A 425 -25.18 21.66 15.60
C ASP A 425 -26.36 20.98 16.32
N GLU A 426 -27.59 21.47 16.16
CA GLU A 426 -28.76 20.80 16.76
C GLU A 426 -28.98 19.40 16.18
N GLU A 427 -28.60 19.16 14.93
CA GLU A 427 -28.66 17.85 14.29
C GLU A 427 -27.41 16.99 14.54
N PHE A 428 -26.58 17.33 15.54
CA PHE A 428 -25.34 16.61 15.82
C PHE A 428 -25.57 15.13 16.10
N TYR A 429 -24.70 14.29 15.55
CA TYR A 429 -24.70 12.86 15.81
C TYR A 429 -23.27 12.29 15.86
N SER A 430 -22.96 11.51 16.90
CA SER A 430 -21.70 10.77 17.00
C SER A 430 -21.83 9.57 17.94
N ARG A 431 -21.26 8.42 17.55
CA ARG A 431 -21.23 7.19 18.39
C ARG A 431 -22.60 6.74 18.89
N GLY A 432 -23.65 6.92 18.09
CA GLY A 432 -25.01 6.58 18.51
C GLY A 432 -25.67 7.60 19.43
N MET A 433 -24.99 8.73 19.73
CA MET A 433 -25.51 9.79 20.58
C MET A 433 -25.92 11.01 19.76
N ASP A 434 -27.10 11.55 20.07
CA ASP A 434 -27.48 12.90 19.65
C ASP A 434 -26.78 13.99 20.50
N LYS A 435 -27.09 15.27 20.25
CA LYS A 435 -26.50 16.39 21.00
C LYS A 435 -26.77 16.34 22.50
N LYS A 436 -27.98 15.94 22.91
CA LYS A 436 -28.40 15.90 24.32
C LYS A 436 -27.65 14.79 25.05
N GLU A 437 -27.63 13.59 24.48
CA GLU A 437 -26.92 12.44 25.01
C GLU A 437 -25.40 12.70 25.05
N TRP A 438 -24.86 13.36 24.03
CA TRP A 438 -23.47 13.80 23.99
C TRP A 438 -23.14 14.79 25.12
N ALA A 439 -24.03 15.73 25.39
CA ALA A 439 -23.89 16.68 26.49
C ALA A 439 -23.85 15.98 27.84
N GLU A 440 -24.75 15.02 28.08
CA GLU A 440 -24.79 14.22 29.30
C GLU A 440 -23.51 13.39 29.46
N TYR A 441 -23.07 12.71 28.40
CA TYR A 441 -21.82 11.96 28.38
C TYR A 441 -20.61 12.86 28.74
N LYS A 442 -20.50 14.03 28.10
CA LYS A 442 -19.40 14.97 28.34
C LYS A 442 -19.44 15.57 29.74
N ARG A 443 -20.63 15.83 30.29
CA ARG A 443 -20.80 16.26 31.69
C ARG A 443 -20.23 15.24 32.66
N ARG A 444 -20.53 13.94 32.46
CA ARG A 444 -19.97 12.86 33.28
C ARG A 444 -18.45 12.75 33.14
N VAL A 445 -17.93 12.77 31.90
CA VAL A 445 -16.48 12.64 31.63
C VAL A 445 -15.68 13.81 32.21
N ASN A 446 -16.24 15.02 32.18
CA ASN A 446 -15.56 16.22 32.66
C ASN A 446 -15.67 16.44 34.18
N LYS A 447 -16.59 15.77 34.88
CA LYS A 447 -16.89 15.99 36.32
C LYS A 447 -15.65 15.99 37.22
N ASN A 448 -14.70 15.10 36.97
CA ASN A 448 -13.50 14.92 37.80
C ASN A 448 -12.21 15.48 37.15
N LYS A 449 -12.35 16.30 36.09
CA LYS A 449 -11.22 16.89 35.38
C LYS A 449 -10.83 18.22 36.03
N LYS A 450 -9.57 18.34 36.45
CA LYS A 450 -9.00 19.59 36.99
C LYS A 450 -8.43 20.49 35.89
N TYR A 451 -7.97 19.88 34.80
CA TYR A 451 -7.49 20.58 33.62
C TYR A 451 -7.65 19.71 32.39
N ILE A 452 -7.69 20.35 31.23
CA ILE A 452 -7.60 19.71 29.92
C ILE A 452 -6.57 20.50 29.10
N ARG A 453 -5.64 19.78 28.46
CA ARG A 453 -4.69 20.30 27.49
C ARG A 453 -4.79 19.50 26.21
N ILE A 454 -4.89 20.20 25.09
CA ILE A 454 -5.08 19.62 23.77
C ILE A 454 -4.07 20.25 22.82
N GLU A 455 -3.22 19.42 22.23
CA GLU A 455 -2.37 19.82 21.13
C GLU A 455 -2.94 19.28 19.81
N ILE A 456 -3.04 20.15 18.81
CA ILE A 456 -3.53 19.81 17.47
C ILE A 456 -2.36 19.89 16.49
N SER A 457 -2.17 18.85 15.68
CA SER A 457 -1.16 18.76 14.62
C SER A 457 -1.73 18.03 13.39
N ASP A 458 -0.97 17.99 12.29
CA ASP A 458 -1.38 17.29 11.05
C ASP A 458 -2.77 17.70 10.52
N PHE A 459 -3.03 19.01 10.56
CA PHE A 459 -4.34 19.60 10.31
C PHE A 459 -4.66 19.68 8.81
N GLN A 460 -5.77 19.09 8.38
CA GLN A 460 -6.29 19.09 7.01
C GLN A 460 -7.73 19.59 7.01
N ILE A 461 -8.08 20.49 6.08
CA ILE A 461 -9.45 21.00 5.91
C ILE A 461 -9.83 20.84 4.44
N LEU A 462 -10.93 20.15 4.18
CA LEU A 462 -11.41 19.83 2.85
C LEU A 462 -12.92 20.04 2.74
N PRO A 463 -13.45 20.47 1.58
CA PRO A 463 -14.89 20.45 1.35
C PRO A 463 -15.36 18.99 1.37
N TYR A 464 -16.55 18.74 1.92
CA TYR A 464 -17.27 17.48 1.74
C TYR A 464 -18.24 17.61 0.57
N GLY A 465 -18.95 18.74 0.51
CA GLY A 465 -19.93 19.08 -0.51
C GLY A 465 -21.31 19.36 0.08
N LYS A 466 -22.24 19.74 -0.79
CA LYS A 466 -23.64 20.00 -0.44
C LYS A 466 -24.38 18.70 -0.16
N THR A 467 -25.00 18.62 1.01
CA THR A 467 -25.82 17.50 1.46
C THR A 467 -27.21 17.99 1.88
N GLU A 468 -28.11 17.07 2.19
CA GLU A 468 -29.41 17.39 2.80
C GLU A 468 -29.28 18.10 4.16
N PHE A 469 -28.16 17.92 4.85
CA PHE A 469 -27.86 18.63 6.08
C PHE A 469 -27.20 20.00 5.84
N GLY A 470 -26.92 20.38 4.59
CA GLY A 470 -26.25 21.63 4.23
C GLY A 470 -24.87 21.41 3.59
N ASP A 471 -24.13 22.52 3.40
CA ASP A 471 -22.77 22.48 2.86
C ASP A 471 -21.78 22.07 3.96
N ILE A 472 -21.18 20.88 3.79
CA ILE A 472 -20.34 20.24 4.80
C ILE A 472 -18.87 20.37 4.44
N TRP A 473 -18.04 20.55 5.48
CA TRP A 473 -16.59 20.49 5.43
C TRP A 473 -16.05 19.43 6.38
N VAL A 474 -14.96 18.78 5.98
CA VAL A 474 -14.23 17.80 6.78
C VAL A 474 -12.96 18.43 7.31
N CYS A 475 -12.75 18.32 8.61
CA CYS A 475 -11.52 18.70 9.29
C CYS A 475 -10.88 17.48 9.94
N PHE A 476 -9.67 17.12 9.51
CA PHE A 476 -8.89 16.02 10.07
C PHE A 476 -7.67 16.56 10.82
N PHE A 477 -7.38 16.00 11.99
CA PHE A 477 -6.17 16.34 12.72
C PHE A 477 -5.75 15.29 13.75
N LYS A 478 -4.47 15.30 14.08
CA LYS A 478 -3.92 14.54 15.21
C LYS A 478 -4.11 15.37 16.48
N GLN A 479 -4.80 14.77 17.45
CA GLN A 479 -5.09 15.35 18.75
C GLN A 479 -4.29 14.61 19.82
N LYS A 480 -3.43 15.32 20.55
CA LYS A 480 -2.84 14.83 21.79
C LYS A 480 -3.60 15.46 22.94
N TYR A 481 -4.22 14.62 23.76
CA TYR A 481 -5.05 15.02 24.89
C TYR A 481 -4.33 14.69 26.20
N GLU A 482 -4.35 15.61 27.15
CA GLU A 482 -3.81 15.43 28.48
C GLU A 482 -4.74 16.07 29.53
N SER A 483 -4.96 15.35 30.63
CA SER A 483 -5.70 15.80 31.81
C SER A 483 -5.08 15.18 33.06
N ASN A 484 -5.54 15.58 34.25
CA ASN A 484 -5.03 15.09 35.54
C ASN A 484 -5.12 13.57 35.73
N ASN A 485 -5.99 12.88 34.99
CA ASN A 485 -6.25 11.45 35.16
C ASN A 485 -6.31 10.67 33.83
N PHE A 486 -5.96 11.29 32.70
CA PHE A 486 -6.01 10.63 31.39
C PHE A 486 -5.12 11.31 30.37
N ARG A 487 -4.45 10.52 29.52
CA ARG A 487 -3.64 10.96 28.38
C ARG A 487 -3.93 10.06 27.19
N ASP A 488 -4.04 10.66 26.00
CA ASP A 488 -4.31 9.91 24.77
C ASP A 488 -3.78 10.67 23.53
N THR A 489 -3.55 9.97 22.44
CA THR A 489 -3.17 10.56 21.15
C THR A 489 -3.93 9.86 20.02
N ILE A 490 -4.83 10.59 19.39
CA ILE A 490 -5.76 10.07 18.38
C ILE A 490 -5.76 10.90 17.11
N ASN A 491 -6.23 10.32 16.01
CA ASN A 491 -6.61 11.05 14.82
C ASN A 491 -8.13 11.31 14.87
N LYS A 492 -8.53 12.57 14.69
CA LYS A 492 -9.92 13.02 14.80
C LYS A 492 -10.39 13.61 13.47
N ILE A 493 -11.65 13.34 13.15
CA ILE A 493 -12.39 13.95 12.05
C ILE A 493 -13.57 14.72 12.64
N LEU A 494 -13.69 16.00 12.29
CA LEU A 494 -14.88 16.80 12.53
C LEU A 494 -15.56 17.08 11.19
N TYR A 495 -16.87 16.90 11.17
CA TYR A 495 -17.73 17.32 10.08
C TYR A 495 -18.43 18.61 10.48
N LEU A 496 -18.23 19.65 9.69
CA LEU A 496 -18.69 21.01 9.99
C LEU A 496 -19.74 21.43 8.98
N VAL A 497 -20.79 22.08 9.46
CA VAL A 497 -21.85 22.65 8.64
C VAL A 497 -21.99 24.15 8.93
N ARG A 498 -22.38 24.94 7.93
CA ARG A 498 -22.64 26.38 8.10
C ARG A 498 -24.14 26.62 8.37
N ARG A 499 -24.46 27.23 9.51
CA ARG A 499 -25.82 27.67 9.89
C ARG A 499 -25.83 29.18 10.11
N LYS A 500 -26.66 29.93 9.37
CA LYS A 500 -26.80 31.39 9.52
C LYS A 500 -25.42 32.09 9.65
N ASN A 501 -24.49 31.73 8.75
CA ASN A 501 -23.08 32.18 8.70
C ASN A 501 -22.12 31.68 9.80
N LEU A 502 -22.57 30.85 10.75
CA LEU A 502 -21.73 30.25 11.79
C LEU A 502 -21.40 28.80 11.48
N TRP A 503 -20.16 28.38 11.73
CA TRP A 503 -19.76 26.98 11.69
C TRP A 503 -20.29 26.23 12.91
N LYS A 504 -20.73 24.99 12.71
CA LYS A 504 -21.16 24.07 13.76
C LYS A 504 -20.65 22.66 13.46
N ILE A 505 -20.37 21.88 14.50
CA ILE A 505 -20.00 20.46 14.39
C ILE A 505 -21.29 19.66 14.26
N ILE A 506 -21.50 19.01 13.12
CA ILE A 506 -22.65 18.12 12.89
C ILE A 506 -22.29 16.64 13.15
N ALA A 507 -21.01 16.28 13.07
CA ALA A 507 -20.55 14.95 13.46
C ALA A 507 -19.07 14.95 13.87
N GLU A 508 -18.69 14.00 14.72
CA GLU A 508 -17.31 13.78 15.16
C GLU A 508 -16.97 12.29 15.06
N GLN A 509 -15.77 11.96 14.60
CA GLN A 509 -15.29 10.58 14.47
C GLN A 509 -13.81 10.47 14.85
N ILE A 510 -13.43 9.33 15.46
CA ILE A 510 -12.03 8.93 15.66
C ILE A 510 -11.64 7.96 14.55
N VAL A 511 -10.45 8.16 13.99
CA VAL A 511 -9.85 7.21 13.03
C VAL A 511 -9.11 6.13 13.81
N ILE A 512 -9.62 4.89 13.72
CA ILE A 512 -9.06 3.68 14.36
C ILE A 512 -8.01 3.05 13.44
#